data_AF-A0A101EKT6-F1
#
_entry.id   AF-A0A101EKT6-F1
#
_cell.length_a   1.000
_cell.length_b   1.000
_cell.length_c   1.000
_cell.angle_alpha   90.00
_cell.angle_beta   90.00
_cell.angle_gamma   90.00
#
_symmetry.space_group_name_H-M   'P 1'
#
loop_
_entity.id
_entity.type
_entity.pdbx_description
1 polymer ?
#
loop_
_entity_poly.entity_id
_entity_poly.type
_entity_poly.pdbx_seq_one_letter_code
_entity_poly.pdbx_strand_id
1 'polypeptide(L)'
;MGRFLVMDVVFYGSSLNYDQGSGNYQELKKITRWDGRQYTLVSRYALRYSLLETGRKLGLWEVAEGEKLHRAGSGDNTVIQPATDLLLTGDILLYPEFDLFGYLITSTTPQNFRSAPAKLSHAISMTPFNYDALFNANLGMANRIRKVYGEMKPNPFTAEEHETFYLYSLVIDLDEVGKLDVFLTLGSDITLGRDENGKEIKAKIEDVVSEGNRVKFILKDGKSKEELVQSEKVTLDTFEKINNKLVHIRYSLSPEEQRKRIENLIKGVLSLKRSIKGREEDLRPRLLVLGIYKDKPYQTFKDKIQLVDEYTEEEYDEIERETKDGKEVIRVKHRISKSRKPVFTISGLQEAEIKELSESEVLGLVNKLFDTEDKLEEVKVFKDTSVEVRPK
;
A
#
# COMPACT_ATOMS: atom_id res chain seq x y z
N MET A 1 13.40 -21.79 2.85
CA MET A 1 13.98 -21.08 1.69
C MET A 1 13.00 -19.94 1.41
N GLY A 2 13.43 -18.69 1.42
CA GLY A 2 12.55 -17.50 1.47
C GLY A 2 12.99 -16.38 0.53
N ARG A 3 12.08 -15.90 -0.31
CA ARG A 3 12.27 -14.79 -1.25
C ARG A 3 11.56 -13.54 -0.76
N PHE A 4 12.33 -12.47 -0.53
CA PHE A 4 11.81 -11.20 -0.04
C PHE A 4 12.17 -10.05 -0.97
N LEU A 5 11.19 -9.18 -1.17
CA LEU A 5 11.35 -7.88 -1.82
C LEU A 5 11.12 -6.79 -0.79
N VAL A 6 12.06 -5.85 -0.68
CA VAL A 6 11.98 -4.71 0.23
C VAL A 6 12.06 -3.42 -0.58
N MET A 7 11.09 -2.53 -0.37
CA MET A 7 11.06 -1.20 -0.96
C MET A 7 10.99 -0.17 0.16
N ASP A 8 12.04 0.62 0.36
CA ASP A 8 11.98 1.84 1.17
C ASP A 8 11.73 3.03 0.24
N VAL A 9 10.54 3.61 0.37
CA VAL A 9 10.00 4.61 -0.55
C VAL A 9 9.92 5.94 0.15
N VAL A 10 10.62 6.92 -0.41
CA VAL A 10 10.44 8.34 -0.11
C VAL A 10 9.60 8.97 -1.20
N PHE A 11 8.53 9.66 -0.83
CA PHE A 11 7.72 10.45 -1.74
C PHE A 11 7.46 11.83 -1.13
N TYR A 12 7.05 12.79 -1.95
CA TYR A 12 6.70 14.14 -1.52
C TYR A 12 5.18 14.31 -1.56
N GLY A 13 4.58 14.98 -0.58
CA GLY A 13 3.14 15.24 -0.61
C GLY A 13 2.67 16.15 0.52
N SER A 14 1.38 16.53 0.47
CA SER A 14 0.80 17.47 1.43
C SER A 14 -0.42 16.91 2.16
N SER A 15 -0.41 17.01 3.50
CA SER A 15 -1.61 16.92 4.33
C SER A 15 -2.46 15.67 4.05
N LEU A 16 -1.77 14.54 4.09
CA LEU A 16 -2.22 13.30 3.47
C LEU A 16 -3.15 12.46 4.33
N ASN A 17 -3.33 12.77 5.61
CA ASN A 17 -4.09 11.89 6.51
C ASN A 17 -4.59 12.65 7.73
N TYR A 18 -5.88 12.95 7.77
CA TYR A 18 -6.51 13.67 8.87
C TYR A 18 -7.04 12.70 9.93
N ASP A 19 -7.03 13.14 11.19
CA ASP A 19 -7.68 12.46 12.29
C ASP A 19 -9.16 12.82 12.38
N GLN A 20 -9.88 12.19 13.32
CA GLN A 20 -11.27 12.49 13.64
C GLN A 20 -11.49 13.99 13.92
N GLY A 21 -10.45 14.69 14.43
CA GLY A 21 -10.48 16.11 14.74
C GLY A 21 -11.40 16.43 15.92
N SER A 22 -11.64 17.72 16.16
CA SER A 22 -12.57 18.21 17.19
C SER A 22 -13.32 19.43 16.69
N GLY A 23 -14.66 19.37 16.67
CA GLY A 23 -15.50 20.44 16.15
C GLY A 23 -15.14 20.85 14.72
N ASN A 24 -14.79 22.12 14.52
CA ASN A 24 -14.36 22.66 13.23
C ASN A 24 -12.82 22.59 13.01
N TYR A 25 -12.11 21.78 13.79
CA TYR A 25 -10.67 21.61 13.66
C TYR A 25 -10.34 20.27 13.00
N GLN A 26 -9.67 20.34 11.86
CA GLN A 26 -9.24 19.19 11.08
C GLN A 26 -7.74 18.94 11.32
N GLU A 27 -7.47 18.09 12.29
CA GLU A 27 -6.13 17.73 12.71
C GLU A 27 -5.49 16.70 11.76
N LEU A 28 -4.20 16.82 11.49
CA LEU A 28 -3.42 15.77 10.83
C LEU A 28 -3.07 14.67 11.81
N LYS A 29 -3.02 13.41 11.35
CA LYS A 29 -2.50 12.31 12.17
C LYS A 29 -1.02 12.54 12.43
N LYS A 30 -0.63 12.53 13.70
CA LYS A 30 0.73 12.86 14.16
C LYS A 30 1.29 11.79 15.09
N ILE A 31 2.61 11.69 15.16
CA ILE A 31 3.36 10.86 16.12
C ILE A 31 4.51 11.67 16.71
N THR A 32 4.73 11.54 18.02
CA THR A 32 5.88 12.15 18.70
C THR A 32 7.05 11.19 18.65
N ARG A 33 8.20 11.63 18.16
CA ARG A 33 9.45 10.85 18.18
C ARG A 33 10.25 11.14 19.46
N TRP A 34 11.33 10.39 19.66
CA TRP A 34 12.18 10.48 20.85
C TRP A 34 12.83 11.86 21.05
N ASP A 35 12.97 12.63 19.97
CA ASP A 35 13.48 14.01 19.97
C ASP A 35 12.46 15.04 20.51
N GLY A 36 11.27 14.57 20.92
CA GLY A 36 10.18 15.39 21.44
C GLY A 36 9.40 16.14 20.36
N ARG A 37 9.75 15.98 19.08
CA ARG A 37 9.08 16.67 17.96
C ARG A 37 7.93 15.83 17.42
N GLN A 38 6.92 16.51 16.88
CA GLN A 38 5.78 15.87 16.22
C GLN A 38 6.05 15.71 14.74
N TYR A 39 5.62 14.58 14.19
CA TYR A 39 5.74 14.24 12.78
C TYR A 39 4.36 13.83 12.26
N THR A 40 3.95 14.33 11.11
CA THR A 40 2.73 13.85 10.45
C THR A 40 2.90 12.43 9.92
N LEU A 41 1.80 11.66 9.94
CA LEU A 41 1.76 10.23 9.70
C LEU A 41 0.61 9.87 8.75
N VAL A 42 0.94 9.18 7.66
CA VAL A 42 -0.02 8.49 6.81
C VAL A 42 -0.11 7.04 7.29
N SER A 43 -1.30 6.63 7.70
CA SER A 43 -1.50 5.30 8.24
C SER A 43 -1.28 4.25 7.15
N ARG A 44 -0.78 3.06 7.53
CA ARG A 44 -0.62 1.95 6.58
C ARG A 44 -1.96 1.54 5.94
N TYR A 45 -3.07 1.72 6.65
CA TYR A 45 -4.42 1.50 6.13
C TYR A 45 -4.77 2.51 5.04
N ALA A 46 -4.42 3.79 5.25
CA ALA A 46 -4.66 4.83 4.27
C ALA A 46 -3.78 4.64 3.01
N LEU A 47 -2.51 4.25 3.19
CA LEU A 47 -1.62 3.87 2.08
C LEU A 47 -2.14 2.66 1.32
N ARG A 48 -2.53 1.59 2.03
CA ARG A 48 -3.14 0.39 1.43
C ARG A 48 -4.36 0.76 0.60
N TYR A 49 -5.27 1.57 1.15
CA TYR A 49 -6.45 2.03 0.43
C TYR A 49 -6.08 2.79 -0.85
N SER A 50 -5.17 3.76 -0.76
CA SER A 50 -4.71 4.53 -1.92
C SER A 50 -4.04 3.65 -2.99
N LEU A 51 -3.28 2.64 -2.57
CA LEU A 51 -2.63 1.69 -3.46
C LEU A 51 -3.66 0.83 -4.19
N LEU A 52 -4.63 0.25 -3.47
CA LEU A 52 -5.71 -0.55 -4.05
C LEU A 52 -6.54 0.25 -5.06
N GLU A 53 -6.95 1.47 -4.70
CA GLU A 53 -7.70 2.35 -5.61
C GLU A 53 -6.89 2.78 -6.82
N THR A 54 -5.60 3.07 -6.65
CA THR A 54 -4.72 3.42 -7.77
C THR A 54 -4.63 2.25 -8.74
N GLY A 55 -4.34 1.05 -8.25
CA GLY A 55 -4.24 -0.12 -9.12
C GLY A 55 -5.56 -0.50 -9.80
N ARG A 56 -6.69 -0.34 -9.12
CA ARG A 56 -8.03 -0.51 -9.70
C ARG A 56 -8.26 0.47 -10.86
N LYS A 57 -7.97 1.76 -10.65
CA LYS A 57 -8.12 2.80 -11.69
C LYS A 57 -7.18 2.61 -12.89
N LEU A 58 -6.01 2.03 -12.66
CA LEU A 58 -5.03 1.72 -13.71
C LEU A 58 -5.31 0.37 -14.42
N GLY A 59 -6.35 -0.38 -14.01
CA GLY A 59 -6.65 -1.70 -14.56
C GLY A 59 -5.61 -2.76 -14.21
N LEU A 60 -4.83 -2.56 -13.14
CA LEU A 60 -3.83 -3.53 -12.68
C LEU A 60 -4.48 -4.72 -11.96
N TRP A 61 -5.63 -4.50 -11.33
CA TRP A 61 -6.41 -5.51 -10.62
C TRP A 61 -7.83 -5.07 -10.33
N GLU A 62 -8.65 -6.05 -9.94
CA GLU A 62 -9.98 -5.83 -9.39
C GLU A 62 -9.95 -5.85 -7.85
N VAL A 63 -10.91 -5.15 -7.25
CA VAL A 63 -11.18 -5.14 -5.80
C VAL A 63 -12.55 -5.79 -5.60
N ALA A 64 -12.75 -6.49 -4.48
CA ALA A 64 -13.99 -7.19 -4.23
C ALA A 64 -15.14 -6.20 -4.00
N GLU A 65 -16.17 -6.31 -4.84
CA GLU A 65 -17.40 -5.54 -4.72
C GLU A 65 -18.25 -6.01 -3.52
N GLY A 66 -19.26 -5.22 -3.16
CA GLY A 66 -20.09 -5.48 -1.98
C GLY A 66 -20.74 -6.87 -1.93
N GLU A 67 -21.05 -7.47 -3.08
CA GLU A 67 -21.61 -8.82 -3.21
C GLU A 67 -20.64 -9.93 -2.77
N LYS A 68 -19.34 -9.62 -2.76
CA LYS A 68 -18.24 -10.53 -2.38
C LYS A 68 -17.82 -10.35 -0.92
N LEU A 69 -18.55 -9.52 -0.18
CA LEU A 69 -18.31 -9.21 1.22
C LEU A 69 -19.55 -9.54 2.05
N HIS A 70 -19.37 -9.93 3.31
CA HIS A 70 -20.48 -10.09 4.24
C HIS A 70 -20.17 -9.51 5.60
N ARG A 71 -21.24 -9.19 6.35
CA ARG A 71 -21.15 -8.75 7.74
C ARG A 71 -21.21 -9.95 8.66
N ALA A 72 -20.16 -10.15 9.45
CA ALA A 72 -20.09 -11.17 10.48
C ALA A 72 -20.20 -10.54 11.88
N GLY A 73 -20.85 -11.24 12.81
CA GLY A 73 -21.04 -10.80 14.19
C GLY A 73 -22.48 -10.36 14.50
N SER A 74 -22.72 -10.02 15.76
CA SER A 74 -24.06 -9.69 16.29
C SER A 74 -24.10 -8.30 16.91
N GLY A 75 -25.22 -7.60 16.73
CA GLY A 75 -25.45 -6.25 17.27
C GLY A 75 -24.52 -5.20 16.66
N ASP A 76 -23.99 -4.30 17.49
CA ASP A 76 -23.12 -3.19 17.08
C ASP A 76 -21.68 -3.63 16.74
N ASN A 77 -21.30 -4.87 17.05
CA ASN A 77 -19.96 -5.42 16.84
C ASN A 77 -19.78 -6.15 15.50
N THR A 78 -20.52 -5.76 14.46
CA THR A 78 -20.38 -6.39 13.13
C THR A 78 -19.11 -5.93 12.42
N VAL A 79 -18.37 -6.87 11.86
CA VAL A 79 -17.20 -6.62 11.00
C VAL A 79 -17.51 -7.02 9.56
N ILE A 80 -16.89 -6.34 8.60
CA ILE A 80 -16.96 -6.68 7.17
C ILE A 80 -15.80 -7.63 6.87
N GLN A 81 -16.11 -8.79 6.26
CA GLN A 81 -15.12 -9.80 5.89
C GLN A 81 -15.45 -10.44 4.53
N PRO A 82 -14.49 -11.13 3.87
CA PRO A 82 -14.75 -11.82 2.60
C PRO A 82 -15.85 -12.87 2.74
N ALA A 83 -16.63 -13.07 1.69
CA ALA A 83 -17.62 -14.12 1.64
C ALA A 83 -16.98 -15.53 1.74
N THR A 84 -17.64 -16.45 2.46
CA THR A 84 -17.06 -17.77 2.75
C THR A 84 -16.95 -18.64 1.50
N ASP A 85 -17.86 -18.45 0.54
CA ASP A 85 -17.81 -19.10 -0.78
C ASP A 85 -16.47 -18.82 -1.49
N LEU A 86 -15.97 -17.59 -1.47
CA LEU A 86 -14.69 -17.22 -2.08
C LEU A 86 -13.50 -17.97 -1.48
N LEU A 87 -13.55 -18.22 -0.17
CA LEU A 87 -12.53 -19.00 0.52
C LEU A 87 -12.59 -20.46 0.06
N LEU A 88 -13.79 -21.04 -0.02
CA LEU A 88 -13.98 -22.43 -0.41
C LEU A 88 -13.60 -22.67 -1.88
N THR A 89 -14.06 -21.82 -2.79
CA THR A 89 -13.77 -21.96 -4.23
C THR A 89 -12.32 -21.59 -4.58
N GLY A 90 -11.64 -20.86 -3.70
CA GLY A 90 -10.32 -20.28 -3.94
C GLY A 90 -10.35 -18.97 -4.73
N ASP A 91 -11.53 -18.47 -5.13
CA ASP A 91 -11.68 -17.19 -5.84
C ASP A 91 -11.19 -16.00 -5.03
N ILE A 92 -11.05 -16.14 -3.71
CA ILE A 92 -10.43 -15.11 -2.86
C ILE A 92 -9.01 -14.75 -3.34
N LEU A 93 -8.28 -15.70 -3.97
CA LEU A 93 -6.98 -15.44 -4.60
C LEU A 93 -7.09 -14.55 -5.82
N LEU A 94 -8.25 -14.36 -6.45
CA LEU A 94 -8.39 -13.49 -7.61
C LEU A 94 -8.40 -12.01 -7.25
N TYR A 95 -8.58 -11.68 -5.97
CA TYR A 95 -8.60 -10.30 -5.46
C TYR A 95 -7.27 -10.01 -4.75
N PRO A 96 -6.39 -9.18 -5.34
CA PRO A 96 -5.09 -8.88 -4.74
C PRO A 96 -5.19 -8.23 -3.35
N GLU A 97 -6.32 -7.60 -3.01
CA GLU A 97 -6.51 -7.02 -1.70
C GLU A 97 -6.47 -8.02 -0.54
N PHE A 98 -6.93 -9.26 -0.79
CA PHE A 98 -6.96 -10.35 0.18
C PHE A 98 -5.69 -11.18 0.10
N ASP A 99 -5.20 -11.41 -1.11
CA ASP A 99 -3.97 -12.16 -1.33
C ASP A 99 -2.74 -11.42 -0.80
N LEU A 100 -2.60 -10.11 -1.07
CA LEU A 100 -1.42 -9.33 -0.68
C LEU A 100 -1.51 -8.79 0.74
N PHE A 101 -2.70 -8.41 1.22
CA PHE A 101 -2.86 -7.74 2.52
C PHE A 101 -3.56 -8.59 3.59
N GLY A 102 -3.88 -9.84 3.27
CA GLY A 102 -4.46 -10.78 4.21
C GLY A 102 -5.91 -10.46 4.59
N TYR A 103 -6.49 -11.35 5.41
CA TYR A 103 -7.87 -11.27 5.87
C TYR A 103 -8.08 -12.18 7.08
N LEU A 104 -9.25 -12.05 7.71
CA LEU A 104 -9.75 -12.94 8.76
C LEU A 104 -11.20 -13.27 8.45
N ILE A 105 -11.56 -14.56 8.46
CA ILE A 105 -12.92 -15.07 8.25
C ILE A 105 -13.34 -15.85 9.49
N THR A 106 -14.18 -15.22 10.30
CA THR A 106 -14.65 -15.81 11.57
C THR A 106 -15.86 -16.74 11.41
N SER A 107 -16.42 -16.82 10.20
CA SER A 107 -17.61 -17.62 9.86
C SER A 107 -17.29 -19.08 9.51
N THR A 108 -16.09 -19.56 9.85
CA THR A 108 -15.61 -20.92 9.57
C THR A 108 -15.06 -21.57 10.84
N THR A 109 -15.05 -22.91 10.87
CA THR A 109 -14.45 -23.68 11.98
C THR A 109 -13.39 -24.65 11.43
N PRO A 110 -12.10 -24.50 11.79
CA PRO A 110 -11.53 -23.39 12.56
C PRO A 110 -11.63 -22.05 11.82
N GLN A 111 -11.39 -20.94 12.53
CA GLN A 111 -11.35 -19.62 11.89
C GLN A 111 -10.21 -19.57 10.89
N ASN A 112 -10.53 -19.25 9.64
CA ASN A 112 -9.55 -19.12 8.59
C ASN A 112 -9.02 -17.69 8.55
N PHE A 113 -7.71 -17.55 8.49
CA PHE A 113 -7.05 -16.26 8.38
C PHE A 113 -5.87 -16.38 7.44
N ARG A 114 -5.48 -15.23 6.90
CA ARG A 114 -4.27 -15.10 6.11
C ARG A 114 -3.45 -13.93 6.58
N SER A 115 -2.19 -14.22 6.93
CA SER A 115 -1.21 -13.18 7.22
C SER A 115 -0.84 -12.45 5.92
N ALA A 116 -0.75 -11.12 5.96
CA ALA A 116 -0.38 -10.31 4.80
C ALA A 116 1.02 -10.66 4.27
N PRO A 117 1.15 -11.16 3.02
CA PRO A 117 2.45 -11.31 2.37
C PRO A 117 3.14 -9.97 2.14
N ALA A 118 2.37 -8.93 1.77
CA ALA A 118 2.84 -7.56 1.58
C ALA A 118 2.56 -6.70 2.82
N LYS A 119 3.62 -6.29 3.51
CA LYS A 119 3.56 -5.55 4.78
C LYS A 119 3.99 -4.10 4.56
N LEU A 120 3.04 -3.19 4.75
CA LEU A 120 3.27 -1.73 4.70
C LEU A 120 3.54 -1.17 6.10
N SER A 121 4.60 -0.37 6.22
CA SER A 121 4.80 0.49 7.39
C SER A 121 3.98 1.78 7.27
N HIS A 122 3.85 2.54 8.36
CA HIS A 122 3.37 3.93 8.29
C HIS A 122 4.35 4.79 7.48
N ALA A 123 3.80 5.66 6.62
CA ALA A 123 4.57 6.76 6.04
C ALA A 123 4.64 7.87 7.07
N ILE A 124 5.86 8.24 7.46
CA ILE A 124 6.11 9.29 8.45
C ILE A 124 6.87 10.40 7.73
N SER A 125 6.49 11.64 8.01
CA SER A 125 7.24 12.81 7.52
C SER A 125 8.70 12.74 7.97
N MET A 126 9.57 13.27 7.11
CA MET A 126 11.01 13.36 7.36
C MET A 126 11.38 14.66 8.08
N THR A 127 10.51 15.68 8.02
CA THR A 127 10.62 16.93 8.76
C THR A 127 9.60 17.00 9.91
N PRO A 128 9.91 17.72 11.00
CA PRO A 128 8.95 17.96 12.06
C PRO A 128 7.81 18.86 11.59
N PHE A 129 6.62 18.62 12.12
CA PHE A 129 5.45 19.43 11.90
C PHE A 129 5.50 20.71 12.75
N ASN A 130 5.27 21.87 12.12
CA ASN A 130 5.38 23.18 12.76
C ASN A 130 4.03 23.84 13.07
N TYR A 131 2.93 23.06 13.11
CA TYR A 131 1.58 23.57 13.39
C TYR A 131 1.05 24.56 12.36
N ASP A 132 1.50 24.43 11.11
CA ASP A 132 0.95 25.19 10.00
C ASP A 132 -0.53 24.82 9.81
N ALA A 133 -1.38 25.84 9.78
CA ALA A 133 -2.81 25.66 9.70
C ALA A 133 -3.46 26.76 8.84
N LEU A 134 -4.46 26.35 8.06
CA LEU A 134 -5.23 27.23 7.19
C LEU A 134 -6.63 27.44 7.75
N PHE A 135 -7.04 28.70 7.86
CA PHE A 135 -8.41 29.07 8.19
C PHE A 135 -9.26 29.13 6.91
N ASN A 136 -10.32 28.34 6.88
CA ASN A 136 -11.15 28.11 5.71
C ASN A 136 -12.61 28.46 5.97
N ALA A 137 -13.29 29.00 4.97
CA ALA A 137 -14.73 29.26 5.01
C ALA A 137 -15.31 29.25 3.59
N ASN A 138 -16.51 28.70 3.42
CA ASN A 138 -17.19 28.72 2.12
C ASN A 138 -17.93 30.04 1.89
N LEU A 139 -17.16 31.10 1.63
CA LEU A 139 -17.69 32.46 1.47
C LEU A 139 -18.62 32.58 0.26
N GLY A 140 -18.35 31.84 -0.82
CA GLY A 140 -19.19 31.82 -2.02
C GLY A 140 -20.61 31.33 -1.74
N MET A 141 -20.76 30.22 -1.00
CA MET A 141 -22.07 29.73 -0.56
C MET A 141 -22.76 30.71 0.39
N ALA A 142 -22.03 31.22 1.38
CA ALA A 142 -22.57 32.18 2.34
C ALA A 142 -23.13 33.43 1.65
N ASN A 143 -22.41 33.98 0.66
CA ASN A 143 -22.85 35.15 -0.10
C ASN A 143 -24.11 34.88 -0.94
N ARG A 144 -24.30 33.67 -1.48
CA ARG A 144 -25.53 33.33 -2.22
C ARG A 144 -26.74 33.25 -1.29
N ILE A 145 -26.60 32.62 -0.12
CA ILE A 145 -27.69 32.54 0.86
C ILE A 145 -27.99 33.94 1.44
N ARG A 146 -26.96 34.75 1.69
CA ARG A 146 -27.11 36.13 2.19
C ARG A 146 -28.02 36.99 1.30
N LYS A 147 -27.94 36.83 -0.01
CA LYS A 147 -28.81 37.56 -0.97
C LYS A 147 -30.29 37.17 -0.89
N VAL A 148 -30.60 35.98 -0.39
CA VAL A 148 -31.98 35.46 -0.30
C VAL A 148 -32.55 35.62 1.11
N TYR A 149 -31.74 35.35 2.15
CA TYR A 149 -32.19 35.27 3.55
C TYR A 149 -31.61 36.37 4.45
N GLY A 150 -30.91 37.36 3.89
CA GLY A 150 -30.42 38.55 4.60
C GLY A 150 -29.09 38.34 5.34
N GLU A 151 -29.10 37.57 6.43
CA GLU A 151 -27.91 37.31 7.25
C GLU A 151 -27.54 35.82 7.26
N MET A 152 -26.34 35.50 6.79
CA MET A 152 -25.73 34.21 7.07
C MET A 152 -24.23 34.38 7.33
N LYS A 153 -23.78 33.89 8.49
CA LYS A 153 -22.37 33.79 8.83
C LYS A 153 -21.85 32.44 8.32
N PRO A 154 -20.78 32.38 7.52
CA PRO A 154 -20.18 31.11 7.17
C PRO A 154 -19.73 30.39 8.45
N ASN A 155 -19.78 29.06 8.47
CA ASN A 155 -19.16 28.26 9.52
C ASN A 155 -17.69 28.02 9.14
N PRO A 156 -16.72 28.76 9.71
CA PRO A 156 -15.34 28.56 9.36
C PRO A 156 -14.76 27.32 10.04
N PHE A 157 -13.75 26.74 9.42
CA PHE A 157 -13.00 25.62 9.95
C PHE A 157 -11.51 25.83 9.76
N THR A 158 -10.71 25.22 10.63
CA THR A 158 -9.25 25.26 10.54
C THR A 158 -8.76 23.88 10.14
N ALA A 159 -7.84 23.81 9.19
CA ALA A 159 -7.21 22.56 8.76
C ALA A 159 -5.70 22.69 8.90
N GLU A 160 -5.08 21.73 9.57
CA GLU A 160 -3.62 21.62 9.58
C GLU A 160 -3.12 21.24 8.18
N GLU A 161 -1.99 21.84 7.79
CA GLU A 161 -1.34 21.59 6.52
C GLU A 161 0.14 21.24 6.75
N HIS A 162 0.65 20.22 6.06
CA HIS A 162 2.06 19.86 6.14
C HIS A 162 2.52 19.22 4.83
N GLU A 163 3.31 19.98 4.08
CA GLU A 163 3.90 19.59 2.83
C GLU A 163 5.37 19.22 3.05
N THR A 164 5.73 17.96 2.80
CA THR A 164 7.10 17.45 3.05
C THR A 164 7.32 16.09 2.38
N PHE A 165 8.54 15.56 2.52
CA PHE A 165 8.88 14.18 2.21
C PHE A 165 8.39 13.23 3.30
N TYR A 166 7.83 12.11 2.87
CA TYR A 166 7.38 11.01 3.71
C TYR A 166 8.13 9.73 3.35
N LEU A 167 8.42 8.91 4.35
CA LEU A 167 9.14 7.65 4.19
C LEU A 167 8.31 6.47 4.73
N TYR A 168 8.10 5.45 3.90
CA TYR A 168 7.57 4.15 4.30
C TYR A 168 8.34 3.00 3.69
N SER A 169 8.24 1.83 4.32
CA SER A 169 8.73 0.57 3.78
C SER A 169 7.57 -0.34 3.37
N LEU A 170 7.79 -1.09 2.29
CA LEU A 170 6.98 -2.22 1.84
C LEU A 170 7.87 -3.46 1.81
N VAL A 171 7.52 -4.48 2.59
CA VAL A 171 8.20 -5.78 2.60
C VAL A 171 7.25 -6.83 2.06
N ILE A 172 7.65 -7.55 1.02
CA ILE A 172 6.83 -8.57 0.36
C ILE A 172 7.53 -9.91 0.48
N ASP A 173 6.82 -10.88 1.05
CA ASP A 173 7.18 -12.30 1.00
C ASP A 173 6.63 -12.90 -0.31
N LEU A 174 7.51 -13.16 -1.28
CA LEU A 174 7.12 -13.64 -2.60
C LEU A 174 6.66 -15.10 -2.55
N ASP A 175 7.12 -15.87 -1.55
CA ASP A 175 6.75 -17.28 -1.46
C ASP A 175 5.34 -17.48 -0.92
N GLU A 176 4.78 -16.49 -0.24
CA GLU A 176 3.41 -16.52 0.26
C GLU A 176 2.40 -15.88 -0.69
N VAL A 177 2.83 -15.19 -1.75
CA VAL A 177 1.92 -14.54 -2.71
C VAL A 177 1.25 -15.57 -3.61
N GLY A 178 -0.07 -15.45 -3.78
CA GLY A 178 -0.86 -16.37 -4.58
C GLY A 178 -1.06 -17.76 -3.98
N LYS A 179 -0.76 -17.98 -2.69
CA LYS A 179 -0.97 -19.26 -1.99
C LYS A 179 -2.01 -19.13 -0.90
N LEU A 180 -2.89 -20.12 -0.79
CA LEU A 180 -4.01 -20.10 0.13
C LEU A 180 -4.13 -21.44 0.85
N ASP A 181 -4.13 -21.39 2.18
CA ASP A 181 -4.44 -22.52 3.03
C ASP A 181 -5.86 -22.38 3.61
N VAL A 182 -6.65 -23.44 3.48
CA VAL A 182 -8.03 -23.51 3.96
C VAL A 182 -8.17 -24.71 4.88
N PHE A 183 -8.64 -24.46 6.11
CA PHE A 183 -8.91 -25.49 7.12
C PHE A 183 -10.40 -25.53 7.43
N LEU A 184 -11.01 -26.71 7.33
CA LEU A 184 -12.45 -26.89 7.51
C LEU A 184 -12.78 -28.11 8.34
N THR A 185 -13.77 -27.97 9.22
CA THR A 185 -14.33 -29.07 9.99
C THR A 185 -15.63 -29.54 9.36
N LEU A 186 -15.70 -30.81 8.95
CA LEU A 186 -16.91 -31.47 8.49
C LEU A 186 -18.01 -31.42 9.57
N GLY A 187 -19.23 -31.09 9.15
CA GLY A 187 -20.40 -30.88 10.00
C GLY A 187 -20.48 -29.50 10.65
N SER A 188 -19.48 -28.62 10.45
CA SER A 188 -19.52 -27.25 10.95
C SER A 188 -20.45 -26.36 10.13
N ASP A 189 -21.03 -25.35 10.79
CA ASP A 189 -21.83 -24.31 10.14
C ASP A 189 -20.91 -23.26 9.53
N ILE A 190 -21.23 -22.82 8.31
CA ILE A 190 -20.62 -21.68 7.63
C ILE A 190 -21.67 -20.64 7.29
N THR A 191 -21.27 -19.37 7.27
CA THR A 191 -22.14 -18.26 6.85
C THR A 191 -21.91 -17.95 5.37
N LEU A 192 -22.96 -18.07 4.55
CA LEU A 192 -22.91 -17.78 3.11
C LEU A 192 -23.33 -16.34 2.77
N GLY A 193 -23.89 -15.61 3.74
CA GLY A 193 -24.32 -14.23 3.55
C GLY A 193 -25.42 -13.83 4.51
N ARG A 194 -26.21 -12.81 4.13
CA ARG A 194 -27.42 -12.41 4.84
C ARG A 194 -28.60 -12.34 3.87
N ASP A 195 -29.79 -12.67 4.35
CA ASP A 195 -31.04 -12.49 3.60
C ASP A 195 -31.46 -11.01 3.55
N GLU A 196 -32.54 -10.73 2.82
CA GLU A 196 -33.14 -9.39 2.68
C GLU A 196 -33.55 -8.77 4.04
N ASN A 197 -33.74 -9.59 5.07
CA ASN A 197 -34.08 -9.18 6.43
C ASN A 197 -32.85 -9.02 7.34
N GLY A 198 -31.64 -9.18 6.79
CA GLY A 198 -30.38 -9.05 7.52
C GLY A 198 -30.02 -10.24 8.40
N LYS A 199 -30.70 -11.38 8.27
CA LYS A 199 -30.42 -12.62 9.00
C LYS A 199 -29.35 -13.44 8.29
N GLU A 200 -28.41 -14.00 9.05
CA GLU A 200 -27.34 -14.85 8.49
C GLU A 200 -27.90 -16.11 7.83
N ILE A 201 -27.52 -16.34 6.58
CA ILE A 201 -27.76 -17.59 5.86
C ILE A 201 -26.64 -18.56 6.23
N LYS A 202 -26.99 -19.68 6.86
CA LYS A 202 -26.04 -20.68 7.34
C LYS A 202 -26.23 -22.01 6.62
N ALA A 203 -25.13 -22.61 6.21
CA ALA A 203 -25.11 -23.96 5.65
C ALA A 203 -24.13 -24.84 6.43
N LYS A 204 -24.38 -26.16 6.45
CA LYS A 204 -23.45 -27.14 7.03
C LYS A 204 -22.57 -27.76 5.96
N ILE A 205 -21.28 -27.86 6.22
CA ILE A 205 -20.36 -28.63 5.36
C ILE A 205 -20.62 -30.11 5.60
N GLU A 206 -21.32 -30.80 4.70
CA GLU A 206 -21.64 -32.22 4.83
C GLU A 206 -20.43 -33.10 4.47
N ASP A 207 -19.81 -32.82 3.32
CA ASP A 207 -18.60 -33.52 2.88
C ASP A 207 -17.75 -32.62 1.96
N VAL A 208 -16.47 -32.99 1.82
CA VAL A 208 -15.54 -32.41 0.87
C VAL A 208 -14.86 -33.53 0.10
N VAL A 209 -15.01 -33.50 -1.22
CA VAL A 209 -14.54 -34.53 -2.13
C VAL A 209 -13.52 -33.93 -3.09
N SER A 210 -12.42 -34.65 -3.30
CA SER A 210 -11.46 -34.35 -4.37
C SER A 210 -11.75 -35.27 -5.55
N GLU A 211 -12.12 -34.69 -6.68
CA GLU A 211 -12.34 -35.41 -7.94
C GLU A 211 -11.28 -34.94 -8.94
N GLY A 212 -10.27 -35.78 -9.17
CA GLY A 212 -9.11 -35.43 -9.98
C GLY A 212 -8.23 -34.38 -9.29
N ASN A 213 -8.11 -33.19 -9.90
CA ASN A 213 -7.33 -32.03 -9.39
C ASN A 213 -8.23 -30.87 -8.92
N ARG A 214 -9.52 -31.13 -8.65
CA ARG A 214 -10.44 -30.12 -8.14
C ARG A 214 -11.12 -30.58 -6.87
N VAL A 215 -11.47 -29.61 -6.02
CA VAL A 215 -12.25 -29.85 -4.81
C VAL A 215 -13.70 -29.44 -5.00
N LYS A 216 -14.60 -30.25 -4.45
CA LYS A 216 -16.03 -30.02 -4.39
C LYS A 216 -16.51 -30.07 -2.95
N PHE A 217 -17.33 -29.09 -2.58
CA PHE A 217 -17.92 -28.94 -1.25
C PHE A 217 -19.41 -29.24 -1.35
N ILE A 218 -19.89 -30.15 -0.50
CA ILE A 218 -21.30 -30.47 -0.38
C ILE A 218 -21.83 -29.71 0.82
N LEU A 219 -22.65 -28.69 0.57
CA LEU A 219 -23.27 -27.84 1.57
C LEU A 219 -24.72 -28.25 1.79
N LYS A 220 -25.16 -28.26 3.05
CA LYS A 220 -26.52 -28.59 3.43
C LYS A 220 -27.19 -27.42 4.12
N ASP A 221 -28.28 -26.93 3.55
CA ASP A 221 -29.17 -25.95 4.17
C ASP A 221 -30.53 -26.61 4.44
N GLY A 222 -30.81 -26.97 5.69
CA GLY A 222 -32.01 -27.72 6.05
C GLY A 222 -32.16 -29.06 5.30
N LYS A 223 -33.03 -29.10 4.29
CA LYS A 223 -33.27 -30.27 3.42
C LYS A 223 -32.63 -30.16 2.03
N SER A 224 -32.23 -28.97 1.59
CA SER A 224 -31.54 -28.77 0.31
C SER A 224 -30.05 -29.07 0.45
N LYS A 225 -29.48 -29.58 -0.65
CA LYS A 225 -28.04 -29.72 -0.82
C LYS A 225 -27.61 -28.83 -1.96
N GLU A 226 -26.56 -28.05 -1.72
CA GLU A 226 -25.91 -27.20 -2.70
C GLU A 226 -24.47 -27.66 -2.87
N GLU A 227 -23.95 -27.53 -4.08
CA GLU A 227 -22.60 -27.95 -4.41
C GLU A 227 -21.79 -26.72 -4.81
N LEU A 228 -20.67 -26.49 -4.12
CA LEU A 228 -19.69 -25.49 -4.52
C LEU A 228 -18.46 -26.19 -5.08
N VAL A 229 -17.95 -25.70 -6.20
CA VAL A 229 -16.80 -26.27 -6.90
C VAL A 229 -15.66 -25.27 -6.91
N GLN A 230 -14.43 -25.75 -6.75
CA GLN A 230 -13.22 -24.96 -6.93
C GLN A 230 -13.23 -24.20 -8.26
N SER A 231 -12.76 -22.94 -8.22
CA SER A 231 -12.61 -22.08 -9.38
C SER A 231 -11.61 -22.64 -10.39
N GLU A 232 -11.87 -22.43 -11.68
CA GLU A 232 -11.00 -22.90 -12.74
C GLU A 232 -9.67 -22.14 -12.82
N LYS A 233 -9.62 -20.96 -12.19
CA LYS A 233 -8.48 -20.04 -12.21
C LYS A 233 -7.44 -20.34 -11.13
N VAL A 234 -7.70 -21.30 -10.24
CA VAL A 234 -6.80 -21.68 -9.15
C VAL A 234 -6.44 -23.16 -9.24
N THR A 235 -5.20 -23.49 -8.90
CA THR A 235 -4.69 -24.85 -8.86
C THR A 235 -4.83 -25.43 -7.46
N LEU A 236 -5.16 -26.72 -7.38
CA LEU A 236 -5.15 -27.48 -6.15
C LEU A 236 -3.75 -28.05 -5.93
N ASP A 237 -3.05 -27.58 -4.90
CA ASP A 237 -1.71 -28.06 -4.54
C ASP A 237 -1.79 -29.25 -3.58
N THR A 238 -2.73 -29.20 -2.63
CA THR A 238 -2.80 -30.19 -1.54
C THR A 238 -4.25 -30.37 -1.10
N PHE A 239 -4.63 -31.62 -0.89
CA PHE A 239 -5.90 -32.00 -0.28
C PHE A 239 -5.65 -33.12 0.73
N GLU A 240 -5.79 -32.81 2.02
CA GLU A 240 -5.47 -33.74 3.10
C GLU A 240 -6.60 -33.81 4.12
N LYS A 241 -7.07 -35.02 4.43
CA LYS A 241 -7.96 -35.29 5.56
C LYS A 241 -7.09 -35.56 6.79
N ILE A 242 -6.82 -34.52 7.58
CA ILE A 242 -5.96 -34.58 8.78
C ILE A 242 -6.54 -35.55 9.81
N ASN A 243 -7.87 -35.57 9.96
CA ASN A 243 -8.58 -36.57 10.77
C ASN A 243 -10.00 -36.77 10.20
N ASN A 244 -10.84 -37.56 10.89
CA ASN A 244 -12.21 -37.87 10.44
C ASN A 244 -13.11 -36.65 10.23
N LYS A 245 -12.71 -35.46 10.69
CA LYS A 245 -13.50 -34.23 10.57
C LYS A 245 -12.73 -33.04 9.99
N LEU A 246 -11.42 -32.96 10.14
CA LEU A 246 -10.63 -31.82 9.70
C LEU A 246 -10.03 -32.07 8.32
N VAL A 247 -10.29 -31.14 7.40
CA VAL A 247 -9.76 -31.13 6.03
C VAL A 247 -8.87 -29.90 5.87
N HIS A 248 -7.70 -30.10 5.26
CA HIS A 248 -6.80 -29.06 4.82
C HIS A 248 -6.73 -29.06 3.30
N ILE A 249 -6.87 -27.87 2.72
CA ILE A 249 -6.87 -27.65 1.29
C ILE A 249 -5.89 -26.51 1.02
N ARG A 250 -4.99 -26.72 0.07
CA ARG A 250 -4.08 -25.68 -0.39
C ARG A 250 -4.33 -25.34 -1.84
N TYR A 251 -4.62 -24.07 -2.10
CA TYR A 251 -4.75 -23.52 -3.44
C TYR A 251 -3.55 -22.65 -3.78
N SER A 252 -3.21 -22.59 -5.06
CA SER A 252 -2.24 -21.63 -5.59
C SER A 252 -2.70 -20.99 -6.90
N LEU A 253 -2.12 -19.84 -7.19
CA LEU A 253 -2.11 -19.26 -8.53
C LEU A 253 -0.96 -19.84 -9.35
N SER A 254 -1.09 -19.85 -10.67
CA SER A 254 0.01 -20.24 -11.55
C SER A 254 1.23 -19.33 -11.32
N PRO A 255 2.47 -19.83 -11.55
CA PRO A 255 3.68 -19.02 -11.40
C PRO A 255 3.67 -17.72 -12.22
N GLU A 256 3.04 -17.76 -13.41
CA GLU A 256 2.86 -16.58 -14.26
C GLU A 256 1.97 -15.52 -13.62
N GLU A 257 0.83 -15.93 -13.05
CA GLU A 257 -0.09 -15.01 -12.39
C GLU A 257 0.48 -14.48 -11.07
N GLN A 258 1.26 -15.29 -10.33
CA GLN A 258 2.02 -14.84 -9.17
C GLN A 258 3.03 -13.76 -9.55
N ARG A 259 3.83 -13.98 -10.62
CA ARG A 259 4.79 -12.98 -11.12
C ARG A 259 4.05 -11.70 -11.53
N LYS A 260 3.00 -11.81 -12.34
CA LYS A 260 2.19 -10.68 -12.80
C LYS A 260 1.61 -9.88 -11.64
N ARG A 261 1.20 -10.54 -10.56
CA ARG A 261 0.70 -9.88 -9.35
C ARG A 261 1.75 -9.03 -8.66
N ILE A 262 2.97 -9.55 -8.54
CA ILE A 262 4.10 -8.80 -7.98
C ILE A 262 4.45 -7.61 -8.87
N GLU A 263 4.52 -7.81 -10.19
CA GLU A 263 4.76 -6.72 -11.14
C GLU A 263 3.69 -5.63 -11.04
N ASN A 264 2.41 -6.01 -10.97
CA ASN A 264 1.31 -5.07 -10.80
C ASN A 264 1.41 -4.33 -9.47
N LEU A 265 1.76 -5.00 -8.37
CA LEU A 265 1.96 -4.35 -7.07
C LEU A 265 3.04 -3.26 -7.15
N ILE A 266 4.15 -3.58 -7.80
CA ILE A 266 5.26 -2.63 -8.03
C ILE A 266 4.79 -1.45 -8.88
N LYS A 267 4.10 -1.70 -9.99
CA LYS A 267 3.52 -0.64 -10.84
C LYS A 267 2.57 0.27 -10.05
N GLY A 268 1.76 -0.32 -9.18
CA GLY A 268 0.87 0.41 -8.26
C GLY A 268 1.65 1.33 -7.30
N VAL A 269 2.78 0.87 -6.76
CA VAL A 269 3.67 1.68 -5.92
C VAL A 269 4.35 2.79 -6.74
N LEU A 270 4.87 2.47 -7.92
CA LEU A 270 5.56 3.43 -8.80
C LEU A 270 4.62 4.49 -9.40
N SER A 271 3.30 4.24 -9.38
CA SER A 271 2.27 5.14 -9.91
C SER A 271 1.32 5.67 -8.82
N LEU A 272 1.66 5.50 -7.54
CA LEU A 272 0.75 5.73 -6.41
C LEU A 272 0.16 7.14 -6.42
N LYS A 273 -1.17 7.23 -6.35
CA LYS A 273 -1.92 8.48 -6.19
C LYS A 273 -2.77 8.43 -4.93
N ARG A 274 -3.09 9.61 -4.40
CA ARG A 274 -4.02 9.73 -3.28
C ARG A 274 -5.03 10.85 -3.49
N SER A 275 -6.29 10.45 -3.62
CA SER A 275 -7.42 11.35 -3.53
C SER A 275 -7.73 11.67 -2.08
N ILE A 276 -7.66 12.94 -1.70
CA ILE A 276 -8.02 13.38 -0.34
C ILE A 276 -8.59 14.79 -0.34
N LYS A 277 -9.77 14.97 0.27
CA LYS A 277 -10.45 16.27 0.43
C LYS A 277 -10.52 17.11 -0.86
N GLY A 278 -10.74 16.45 -2.00
CA GLY A 278 -10.85 17.10 -3.32
C GLY A 278 -9.51 17.41 -3.99
N ARG A 279 -8.38 16.95 -3.44
CA ARG A 279 -7.05 17.01 -4.04
C ARG A 279 -6.62 15.63 -4.53
N GLU A 280 -5.81 15.59 -5.56
CA GLU A 280 -5.10 14.39 -6.02
C GLU A 280 -3.61 14.60 -5.80
N GLU A 281 -3.04 13.86 -4.85
CA GLU A 281 -1.64 13.95 -4.47
C GLU A 281 -0.81 12.89 -5.21
N ASP A 282 0.36 13.30 -5.70
CA ASP A 282 1.29 12.45 -6.43
C ASP A 282 2.30 11.79 -5.49
N LEU A 283 2.03 10.55 -5.08
CA LEU A 283 2.86 9.82 -4.13
C LEU A 283 3.89 8.92 -4.80
N ARG A 284 4.21 9.17 -6.08
CA ARG A 284 5.25 8.43 -6.79
C ARG A 284 6.59 8.56 -6.07
N PRO A 285 7.42 7.50 -6.04
CA PRO A 285 8.71 7.56 -5.39
C PRO A 285 9.59 8.68 -5.96
N ARG A 286 10.17 9.48 -5.07
CA ARG A 286 11.26 10.41 -5.37
C ARG A 286 12.61 9.76 -5.09
N LEU A 287 12.65 8.88 -4.10
CA LEU A 287 13.77 7.99 -3.83
C LEU A 287 13.20 6.61 -3.46
N LEU A 288 13.79 5.56 -4.02
CA LEU A 288 13.45 4.17 -3.78
C LEU A 288 14.74 3.39 -3.50
N VAL A 289 14.84 2.79 -2.31
CA VAL A 289 15.85 1.76 -2.03
C VAL A 289 15.17 0.41 -2.20
N LEU A 290 15.64 -0.37 -3.17
CA LEU A 290 15.07 -1.65 -3.58
C LEU A 290 16.03 -2.76 -3.22
N GLY A 291 15.64 -3.65 -2.31
CA GLY A 291 16.39 -4.84 -1.93
C GLY A 291 15.68 -6.12 -2.38
N ILE A 292 16.40 -6.99 -3.07
CA ILE A 292 15.96 -8.36 -3.37
C ILE A 292 16.80 -9.35 -2.58
N TYR A 293 16.13 -10.29 -1.91
CA TYR A 293 16.78 -11.26 -1.02
C TYR A 293 16.22 -12.65 -1.28
N LYS A 294 17.10 -13.62 -1.52
CA LYS A 294 16.78 -15.05 -1.59
C LYS A 294 17.65 -15.80 -0.60
N ASP A 295 17.01 -16.43 0.38
CA ASP A 295 17.64 -17.24 1.44
C ASP A 295 18.64 -16.50 2.30
N LYS A 296 18.36 -15.22 2.48
CA LYS A 296 19.12 -14.30 3.32
C LYS A 296 18.16 -13.42 4.11
N PRO A 297 18.53 -12.99 5.32
CA PRO A 297 17.77 -12.00 6.06
C PRO A 297 17.63 -10.72 5.23
N TYR A 298 16.40 -10.28 5.02
CA TYR A 298 16.16 -9.00 4.36
C TYR A 298 16.52 -7.85 5.30
N GLN A 299 16.89 -6.71 4.72
CA GLN A 299 17.16 -5.48 5.46
C GLN A 299 16.28 -4.35 4.93
N THR A 300 15.75 -3.54 5.85
CA THR A 300 15.18 -2.23 5.53
C THR A 300 16.24 -1.15 5.74
N PHE A 301 16.17 -0.12 4.91
CA PHE A 301 17.00 1.08 4.98
C PHE A 301 16.22 2.29 5.49
N LYS A 302 14.97 2.10 5.93
CA LYS A 302 14.11 3.15 6.50
C LYS A 302 14.84 4.06 7.50
N ASP A 303 15.52 3.47 8.48
CA ASP A 303 16.21 4.24 9.53
C ASP A 303 17.59 4.76 9.10
N LYS A 304 18.02 4.41 7.88
CA LYS A 304 19.31 4.80 7.28
C LYS A 304 19.16 5.93 6.26
N ILE A 305 17.94 6.22 5.80
CA ILE A 305 17.62 7.29 4.85
C ILE A 305 17.37 8.59 5.63
N GLN A 306 18.14 9.63 5.32
CA GLN A 306 18.03 10.95 5.96
C GLN A 306 17.89 12.04 4.90
N LEU A 307 16.93 12.94 5.10
CA LEU A 307 16.83 14.19 4.37
C LEU A 307 17.81 15.18 5.02
N VAL A 308 18.81 15.62 4.27
CA VAL A 308 19.87 16.51 4.76
C VAL A 308 19.52 17.96 4.50
N ASP A 309 19.01 18.25 3.30
CA ASP A 309 18.57 19.58 2.89
C ASP A 309 17.39 19.46 1.92
N GLU A 310 16.45 20.41 1.99
CA GLU A 310 15.35 20.54 1.02
C GLU A 310 15.73 21.41 -0.18
N TYR A 311 16.77 22.22 -0.04
CA TYR A 311 17.31 23.09 -1.06
C TYR A 311 18.74 22.67 -1.39
N THR A 312 19.16 22.87 -2.63
CA THR A 312 20.59 22.85 -2.98
C THR A 312 20.99 24.28 -3.29
N GLU A 313 22.03 24.76 -2.63
CA GLU A 313 22.70 26.01 -2.98
C GLU A 313 23.68 25.72 -4.12
N GLU A 314 23.40 26.26 -5.31
CA GLU A 314 24.32 26.25 -6.43
C GLU A 314 25.03 27.61 -6.49
N GLU A 315 26.34 27.59 -6.26
CA GLU A 315 27.22 28.75 -6.41
C GLU A 315 27.89 28.71 -7.78
N TYR A 316 27.76 29.79 -8.55
CA TYR A 316 28.50 29.94 -9.80
C TYR A 316 28.93 31.38 -10.04
N ASP A 317 30.08 31.53 -10.68
CA ASP A 317 30.63 32.83 -11.05
C ASP A 317 30.29 33.13 -12.53
N GLU A 318 29.41 34.10 -12.76
CA GLU A 318 29.18 34.66 -14.09
C GLU A 318 30.30 35.65 -14.42
N ILE A 319 31.14 35.32 -15.40
CA ILE A 319 32.21 36.21 -15.87
C ILE A 319 31.70 37.01 -17.08
N GLU A 320 31.34 38.27 -16.87
CA GLU A 320 31.04 39.22 -17.94
C GLU A 320 32.33 39.95 -18.34
N ARG A 321 32.75 39.79 -19.60
CA ARG A 321 33.87 40.57 -20.17
C ARG A 321 33.31 41.72 -20.99
N GLU A 322 33.54 42.95 -20.55
CA GLU A 322 33.11 44.16 -21.25
C GLU A 322 34.34 44.98 -21.63
N THR A 323 34.44 45.42 -22.89
CA THR A 323 35.53 46.32 -23.32
C THR A 323 35.02 47.76 -23.27
N LYS A 324 35.56 48.56 -22.36
CA LYS A 324 35.30 50.02 -22.29
C LYS A 324 36.63 50.76 -22.38
N ASP A 325 36.70 51.75 -23.28
CA ASP A 325 37.87 52.61 -23.50
C ASP A 325 39.21 51.85 -23.68
N GLY A 326 39.20 50.77 -24.45
CA GLY A 326 40.41 50.00 -24.77
C GLY A 326 41.02 49.20 -23.61
N LYS A 327 40.34 49.11 -22.47
CA LYS A 327 40.70 48.24 -21.34
C LYS A 327 39.64 47.14 -21.19
N GLU A 328 40.11 45.90 -21.02
CA GLU A 328 39.24 44.75 -20.77
C GLU A 328 38.83 44.76 -19.30
N VAL A 329 37.53 44.95 -19.04
CA VAL A 329 36.96 44.92 -17.69
C VAL A 329 36.30 43.57 -17.50
N ILE A 330 36.86 42.75 -16.61
CA ILE A 330 36.29 41.46 -16.21
C ILE A 330 35.44 41.72 -14.97
N ARG A 331 34.13 41.54 -15.10
CA ARG A 331 33.19 41.57 -13.98
C ARG A 331 32.82 40.13 -13.62
N VAL A 332 33.30 39.68 -12.47
CA VAL A 332 32.90 38.39 -11.89
C VAL A 332 31.69 38.65 -10.98
N LYS A 333 30.53 38.12 -11.36
CA LYS A 333 29.33 38.12 -10.52
C LYS A 333 29.22 36.76 -9.85
N HIS A 334 29.50 36.73 -8.56
CA HIS A 334 29.19 35.56 -7.74
C HIS A 334 27.66 35.47 -7.54
N ARG A 335 27.03 34.42 -8.05
CA ARG A 335 25.60 34.17 -7.87
C ARG A 335 25.41 32.91 -7.05
N ILE A 336 24.59 33.03 -6.01
CA ILE A 336 24.08 31.92 -5.21
C ILE A 336 22.63 31.73 -5.63
N SER A 337 22.32 30.59 -6.25
CA SER A 337 20.96 30.20 -6.61
C SER A 337 20.52 29.06 -5.70
N LYS A 338 19.48 29.27 -4.89
CA LYS A 338 18.84 28.18 -4.14
C LYS A 338 17.87 27.47 -5.08
N SER A 339 18.27 26.31 -5.58
CA SER A 339 17.37 25.42 -6.32
C SER A 339 16.69 24.47 -5.32
N ARG A 340 15.40 24.18 -5.52
CA ARG A 340 14.69 23.17 -4.71
C ARG A 340 15.08 21.77 -5.19
N LYS A 341 16.28 21.36 -4.82
CA LYS A 341 16.79 20.01 -5.11
C LYS A 341 17.14 19.36 -3.77
N PRO A 342 16.22 18.58 -3.17
CA PRO A 342 16.46 17.96 -1.89
C PRO A 342 17.58 16.93 -1.96
N VAL A 343 18.39 16.89 -0.91
CA VAL A 343 19.55 16.00 -0.78
C VAL A 343 19.27 14.94 0.28
N PHE A 344 19.35 13.68 -0.13
CA PHE A 344 19.23 12.52 0.76
C PHE A 344 20.59 11.88 0.99
N THR A 345 20.79 11.32 2.18
CA THR A 345 21.90 10.42 2.47
C THR A 345 21.37 9.06 2.90
N ILE A 346 22.10 8.00 2.52
CA ILE A 346 21.75 6.64 2.89
C ILE A 346 22.96 5.99 3.53
N SER A 347 22.88 5.74 4.84
CA SER A 347 23.98 5.16 5.60
C SER A 347 24.14 3.67 5.27
N GLY A 348 25.38 3.22 5.06
CA GLY A 348 25.68 1.79 4.85
C GLY A 348 25.42 1.28 3.42
N LEU A 349 25.29 2.18 2.45
CA LEU A 349 25.22 1.90 1.01
C LEU A 349 26.24 2.76 0.24
N GLN A 350 27.49 2.75 0.68
CA GLN A 350 28.56 3.60 0.12
C GLN A 350 28.91 3.23 -1.33
N GLU A 351 28.84 1.94 -1.68
CA GLU A 351 29.16 1.41 -3.01
C GLU A 351 27.91 1.14 -3.87
N ALA A 352 26.71 1.48 -3.38
CA ALA A 352 25.49 1.17 -4.09
C ALA A 352 25.38 2.02 -5.37
N GLU A 353 25.13 1.34 -6.49
CA GLU A 353 24.84 1.99 -7.76
C GLU A 353 23.53 2.81 -7.64
N ILE A 354 23.64 4.13 -7.84
CA ILE A 354 22.51 5.04 -7.86
C ILE A 354 22.06 5.20 -9.32
N LYS A 355 20.81 4.81 -9.59
CA LYS A 355 20.19 4.89 -10.91
C LYS A 355 19.03 5.87 -10.94
N GLU A 356 18.70 6.34 -12.13
CA GLU A 356 17.45 7.07 -12.34
C GLU A 356 16.26 6.12 -12.18
N LEU A 357 15.17 6.58 -11.58
CA LEU A 357 13.99 5.77 -11.36
C LEU A 357 13.30 5.45 -12.68
N SER A 358 13.33 4.17 -13.07
CA SER A 358 12.63 3.64 -14.23
C SER A 358 11.84 2.39 -13.84
N GLU A 359 10.58 2.29 -14.29
CA GLU A 359 9.74 1.11 -14.07
C GLU A 359 10.39 -0.16 -14.66
N SER A 360 10.96 -0.07 -15.86
CA SER A 360 11.56 -1.23 -16.52
C SER A 360 12.79 -1.75 -15.78
N GLU A 361 13.60 -0.86 -15.22
CA GLU A 361 14.78 -1.26 -14.42
C GLU A 361 14.38 -1.85 -13.07
N VAL A 362 13.37 -1.27 -12.42
CA VAL A 362 12.82 -1.80 -11.14
C VAL A 362 12.25 -3.20 -11.36
N LEU A 363 11.40 -3.39 -12.36
CA LEU A 363 10.82 -4.71 -12.69
C LEU A 363 11.90 -5.69 -13.13
N GLY A 364 12.89 -5.25 -13.91
CA GLY A 364 14.03 -6.07 -14.31
C GLY A 364 14.82 -6.60 -13.11
N LEU A 365 15.03 -5.78 -12.08
CA LEU A 365 15.69 -6.22 -10.85
C LEU A 365 14.85 -7.26 -10.09
N VAL A 366 13.54 -7.01 -9.94
CA VAL A 366 12.65 -7.96 -9.25
C VAL A 366 12.53 -9.28 -10.00
N ASN A 367 12.55 -9.26 -11.34
CA ASN A 367 12.45 -10.47 -12.14
C ASN A 367 13.63 -11.44 -11.93
N LYS A 368 14.84 -10.93 -11.61
CA LYS A 368 15.97 -11.77 -11.20
C LYS A 368 15.65 -12.69 -10.01
N LEU A 369 14.78 -12.24 -9.09
CA LEU A 369 14.42 -12.99 -7.88
C LEU A 369 13.61 -14.25 -8.21
N PHE A 370 12.96 -14.29 -9.37
CA PHE A 370 12.24 -15.47 -9.86
C PHE A 370 13.13 -16.40 -10.69
N ASP A 371 14.11 -15.85 -11.42
CA ASP A 371 14.93 -16.62 -12.38
C ASP A 371 16.19 -17.24 -11.76
N THR A 372 16.64 -16.74 -10.61
CA THR A 372 17.90 -17.18 -9.97
C THR A 372 17.67 -18.40 -9.09
N GLU A 373 18.46 -19.46 -9.23
CA GLU A 373 18.46 -20.62 -8.33
C GLU A 373 19.31 -20.41 -7.06
N ASP A 374 20.42 -19.67 -7.17
CA ASP A 374 21.34 -19.38 -6.08
C ASP A 374 20.83 -18.39 -5.02
N LYS A 375 21.53 -18.31 -3.89
CA LYS A 375 21.31 -17.26 -2.88
C LYS A 375 21.55 -15.89 -3.49
N LEU A 376 20.67 -14.94 -3.21
CA LEU A 376 20.71 -13.60 -3.78
C LEU A 376 20.56 -12.55 -2.68
N GLU A 377 21.36 -11.51 -2.76
CA GLU A 377 21.20 -10.27 -1.99
C GLU A 377 21.74 -9.15 -2.87
N GLU A 378 20.83 -8.32 -3.38
CA GLU A 378 21.16 -7.18 -4.22
C GLU A 378 20.30 -6.00 -3.77
N VAL A 379 20.95 -4.87 -3.46
CA VAL A 379 20.30 -3.63 -3.07
C VAL A 379 20.67 -2.56 -4.09
N LYS A 380 19.67 -1.90 -4.67
CA LYS A 380 19.83 -0.79 -5.60
C LYS A 380 19.09 0.45 -5.14
N VAL A 381 19.64 1.61 -5.49
CA VAL A 381 19.04 2.90 -5.17
C VAL A 381 18.56 3.53 -6.48
N PHE A 382 17.28 3.87 -6.52
CA PHE A 382 16.65 4.58 -7.63
C PHE A 382 16.21 5.96 -7.17
N LYS A 383 16.47 6.99 -7.96
CA LYS A 383 16.07 8.36 -7.65
C LYS A 383 15.38 9.04 -8.83
N ASP A 384 14.43 9.90 -8.51
CA ASP A 384 13.86 10.85 -9.46
C ASP A 384 14.88 11.95 -9.78
N THR A 385 14.74 12.59 -10.94
CA THR A 385 15.63 13.69 -11.35
C THR A 385 15.52 14.92 -10.44
N SER A 386 14.39 15.07 -9.75
CA SER A 386 14.16 16.16 -8.80
C SER A 386 14.98 16.07 -7.51
N VAL A 387 15.61 14.93 -7.21
CA VAL A 387 16.36 14.74 -5.95
C VAL A 387 17.82 14.34 -6.16
N GLU A 388 18.64 14.65 -5.17
CA GLU A 388 20.03 14.22 -5.08
C GLU A 388 20.20 13.18 -3.97
N VAL A 389 21.07 12.21 -4.21
CA VAL A 389 21.41 11.18 -3.21
C VAL A 389 22.93 11.17 -3.08
N ARG A 390 23.42 11.40 -1.86
CA ARG A 390 24.83 11.33 -1.51
C ARG A 390 25.07 10.05 -0.69
N PRO A 391 25.92 9.13 -1.16
CA PRO A 391 26.29 7.97 -0.34
C PRO A 391 26.98 8.44 0.95
N LYS A 392 26.69 7.77 2.07
CA LYS A 392 27.25 8.09 3.39
C LYS A 392 27.82 6.87 4.08
#